data_AF-A0A7V6FF43-F1
#
_entry.id   AF-A0A7V6FF43-F1
#
_cell.length_a   1.000
_cell.length_b   1.000
_cell.length_c   1.000
_cell.angle_alpha   90.00
_cell.angle_beta   90.00
_cell.angle_gamma   90.00
#
_symmetry.space_group_name_H-M   'P 1'
#
loop_
_entity.id
_entity.type
_entity.pdbx_description
1 polymer ?
#
loop_
_entity_poly.entity_id
_entity_poly.type
_entity_poly.pdbx_seq_one_letter_code
_entity_poly.pdbx_strand_id
1 'polypeptide(L)'
;MIYTGVIVAESLSDPTLINELMVEKVRITPNEHYHLYQVKLTMDAIGGVARQLKDDWFLHFWRDDHILVIFGEGKQFFLDPEDKASWVEAIAYGTSLGFQEDRLQFSTTGL
;
A
#
# COMPACT_ATOMS: atom_id res chain seq x y z
N MET A 1 -7.22 -10.39 -11.83
CA MET A 1 -7.08 -10.94 -10.45
C MET A 1 -7.32 -9.81 -9.46
N ILE A 2 -7.82 -10.11 -8.26
CA ILE A 2 -8.19 -9.11 -7.25
C ILE A 2 -7.18 -9.14 -6.10
N TYR A 3 -6.76 -7.96 -5.67
CA TYR A 3 -5.89 -7.71 -4.53
C TYR A 3 -6.67 -6.99 -3.43
N THR A 4 -6.27 -7.21 -2.19
CA THR A 4 -6.71 -6.39 -1.06
C THR A 4 -5.58 -5.43 -0.68
N GLY A 5 -5.90 -4.20 -0.31
CA GLY A 5 -4.94 -3.22 0.17
C GLY A 5 -5.55 -2.30 1.21
N VAL A 6 -4.71 -1.62 1.98
CA VAL A 6 -5.13 -0.49 2.83
C VAL A 6 -4.50 0.77 2.28
N ILE A 7 -5.33 1.69 1.81
CA ILE A 7 -4.90 2.99 1.30
C ILE A 7 -5.10 4.02 2.40
N VAL A 8 -4.05 4.81 2.64
CA VAL A 8 -4.13 6.05 3.41
C VAL A 8 -4.54 7.16 2.46
N ALA A 9 -5.67 7.81 2.65
CA ALA A 9 -6.16 8.82 1.69
C ALA A 9 -5.15 9.95 1.46
N GLU A 10 -4.44 10.33 2.51
CA GLU A 10 -3.44 11.39 2.52
C GLU A 10 -2.15 11.00 1.79
N SER A 11 -1.93 9.71 1.53
CA SER A 11 -0.83 9.24 0.68
C SER A 11 -1.03 9.59 -0.79
N LEU A 12 -2.26 9.93 -1.20
CA LEU A 12 -2.59 10.25 -2.58
C LEU A 12 -2.53 11.76 -2.84
N SER A 13 -2.06 12.15 -4.02
CA SER A 13 -2.13 13.53 -4.54
C SER A 13 -3.58 13.96 -4.80
N ASP A 14 -4.42 13.03 -5.25
CA ASP A 14 -5.87 13.20 -5.36
C ASP A 14 -6.60 12.14 -4.53
N PRO A 15 -7.01 12.47 -3.28
CA PRO A 15 -7.75 11.54 -2.43
C PRO A 15 -9.15 11.18 -2.96
N THR A 16 -9.71 11.95 -3.90
CA THR A 16 -11.07 11.70 -4.40
C THR A 16 -11.16 10.43 -5.25
N LEU A 17 -10.02 9.93 -5.76
CA LEU A 17 -9.89 8.65 -6.45
C LEU A 17 -10.50 7.49 -5.64
N ILE A 18 -10.46 7.56 -4.31
CA ILE A 18 -11.01 6.53 -3.43
C ILE A 18 -12.51 6.27 -3.70
N ASN A 19 -13.25 7.28 -4.13
CA ASN A 19 -14.68 7.17 -4.45
C ASN A 19 -14.95 6.28 -5.67
N GLU A 20 -13.94 6.04 -6.50
CA GLU A 20 -14.01 5.17 -7.68
C GLU A 20 -13.61 3.72 -7.37
N LEU A 21 -13.12 3.46 -6.16
CA LEU A 21 -12.60 2.16 -5.74
C LEU A 21 -13.68 1.32 -5.05
N MET A 22 -13.53 0.00 -5.11
CA MET A 22 -14.32 -0.91 -4.30
C MET A 22 -13.79 -0.91 -2.85
N VAL A 23 -14.35 -0.04 -2.02
CA VAL A 23 -14.02 0.04 -0.59
C VAL A 23 -14.79 -1.03 0.20
N GLU A 24 -14.07 -1.86 0.95
CA GLU A 24 -14.65 -2.88 1.84
C GLU A 24 -14.81 -2.40 3.28
N LYS A 25 -13.83 -1.64 3.78
CA LYS A 25 -13.83 -1.12 5.15
C LYS A 25 -13.21 0.27 5.19
N VAL A 26 -13.63 1.05 6.18
CA VAL A 26 -13.12 2.38 6.46
C VAL A 26 -12.80 2.49 7.95
N ARG A 27 -11.63 3.06 8.27
CA ARG A 27 -11.28 3.47 9.63
C ARG A 27 -10.89 4.94 9.61
N ILE A 28 -11.70 5.75 10.30
CA ILE A 28 -11.51 7.19 10.48
C ILE A 28 -11.47 7.43 11.98
N THR A 29 -10.30 7.80 12.50
CA THR A 29 -10.13 8.10 13.93
C THR A 29 -10.17 9.62 14.11
N PRO A 30 -11.09 10.19 14.90
CA PRO A 30 -11.32 11.64 15.00
C PRO A 30 -10.15 12.55 15.42
N ASN A 31 -8.97 11.99 15.70
CA ASN A 31 -7.76 12.74 16.06
C ASN A 31 -6.50 12.24 15.31
N GLU A 32 -6.64 11.26 14.42
CA GLU A 32 -5.55 10.86 13.54
C GLU A 32 -5.63 11.73 12.28
N HIS A 33 -4.48 12.18 11.80
CA HIS A 33 -4.39 13.02 10.59
C HIS A 33 -4.55 12.22 9.30
N TYR A 34 -5.01 10.98 9.38
CA TYR A 34 -5.11 10.11 8.23
C TYR A 34 -6.34 9.20 8.25
N HIS A 35 -6.84 8.89 7.06
CA HIS A 35 -8.02 8.08 6.84
C HIS A 35 -7.64 6.79 6.12
N LEU A 36 -8.03 5.65 6.68
CA LEU A 36 -7.67 4.33 6.16
C LEU A 36 -8.84 3.69 5.43
N TYR A 37 -8.59 3.21 4.21
CA TYR A 37 -9.57 2.56 3.35
C TYR A 37 -9.05 1.18 2.94
N GLN A 38 -9.71 0.12 3.39
CA GLN A 38 -9.46 -1.21 2.86
C GLN A 38 -10.21 -1.36 1.54
N VAL A 39 -9.49 -1.70 0.47
CA VAL A 39 -10.01 -1.76 -0.90
C VAL A 39 -9.74 -3.10 -1.56
N LYS A 40 -10.58 -3.44 -2.53
CA LYS A 40 -10.33 -4.52 -3.50
C LYS A 40 -10.07 -3.97 -4.89
N LEU A 41 -8.93 -4.30 -5.47
CA LEU A 41 -8.48 -3.72 -6.74
C LEU A 41 -7.96 -4.77 -7.71
N THR A 42 -8.11 -4.52 -9.01
CA THR A 42 -7.35 -5.21 -10.05
C THR A 42 -5.95 -4.62 -10.17
N MET A 43 -5.04 -5.34 -10.83
CA MET A 43 -3.69 -4.81 -11.12
C MET A 43 -3.74 -3.49 -11.90
N ASP A 44 -4.66 -3.35 -12.86
CA ASP A 44 -4.83 -2.11 -13.63
C ASP A 44 -5.26 -0.94 -12.74
N ALA A 45 -6.19 -1.20 -11.81
CA ALA A 45 -6.64 -0.19 -10.85
C ALA A 45 -5.53 0.21 -9.87
N ILE A 46 -4.70 -0.76 -9.43
CA ILE A 46 -3.49 -0.49 -8.63
C ILE A 46 -2.55 0.45 -9.39
N GLY A 47 -2.34 0.24 -10.69
CA GLY A 47 -1.55 1.16 -11.52
C GLY A 47 -2.14 2.57 -11.63
N GLY A 48 -3.46 2.72 -11.53
CA GLY A 48 -4.13 4.01 -11.40
C GLY A 48 -3.82 4.70 -10.08
N VAL A 49 -3.96 3.97 -8.97
CA VAL A 49 -3.68 4.45 -7.61
C VAL A 49 -2.21 4.81 -7.43
N ALA A 50 -1.29 3.95 -7.88
CA ALA A 50 0.15 4.14 -7.75
C ALA A 50 0.65 5.41 -8.45
N ARG A 51 0.00 5.84 -9.54
CA ARG A 51 0.33 7.12 -10.22
C ARG A 51 -0.08 8.36 -9.43
N GLN A 52 -0.96 8.22 -8.45
CA GLN A 52 -1.36 9.30 -7.54
C GLN A 52 -0.61 9.22 -6.21
N LEU A 53 0.28 8.23 -6.01
CA LEU A 53 1.02 8.08 -4.77
C LEU A 53 2.08 9.17 -4.64
N LYS A 54 2.12 9.85 -3.49
CA LYS A 54 3.16 10.83 -3.16
C LYS A 54 4.50 10.15 -2.87
N ASP A 55 5.59 10.83 -3.18
CA ASP A 55 6.96 10.31 -3.09
C ASP A 55 7.35 9.82 -1.67
N ASP A 56 6.83 10.47 -0.63
CA ASP A 56 7.08 10.15 0.78
C ASP A 56 6.17 9.05 1.35
N TRP A 57 5.48 8.31 0.48
CA TRP A 57 4.60 7.20 0.84
C TRP A 57 4.92 5.91 0.09
N PHE A 58 4.41 4.82 0.64
CA PHE A 58 4.34 3.54 -0.02
C PHE A 58 2.95 2.94 0.20
N LEU A 59 2.57 2.03 -0.69
CA LEU A 59 1.37 1.21 -0.58
C LEU A 59 1.78 -0.25 -0.63
N HIS A 60 1.01 -1.10 0.03
CA HIS A 60 1.10 -2.53 -0.17
C HIS A 60 -0.28 -3.13 -0.40
N PHE A 61 -0.31 -4.10 -1.30
CA PHE A 61 -1.46 -4.88 -1.68
C PHE A 61 -1.10 -6.34 -1.55
N TRP A 62 -2.03 -7.20 -1.17
CA TRP A 62 -1.77 -8.62 -1.04
C TRP A 62 -2.88 -9.43 -1.71
N ARG A 63 -2.49 -10.64 -2.12
CA ARG A 63 -3.38 -11.67 -2.62
C ARG A 63 -2.71 -13.01 -2.34
N ASP A 64 -3.43 -13.90 -1.67
CA ASP A 64 -3.10 -15.32 -1.42
C ASP A 64 -1.59 -15.61 -1.18
N ASP A 65 -0.81 -15.68 -2.25
CA ASP A 65 0.57 -16.11 -2.35
C ASP A 65 1.62 -14.99 -2.45
N HIS A 66 1.22 -13.72 -2.57
CA HIS A 66 2.19 -12.62 -2.66
C HIS A 66 1.67 -11.27 -2.16
N ILE A 67 2.63 -10.39 -1.88
CA ILE A 67 2.44 -8.99 -1.53
C ILE A 67 3.10 -8.16 -2.62
N LEU A 68 2.38 -7.18 -3.15
CA LEU A 68 2.90 -6.13 -4.02
C LEU A 68 3.12 -4.88 -3.18
N VAL A 69 4.37 -4.42 -3.10
CA VAL A 69 4.75 -3.14 -2.47
C VAL A 69 5.08 -2.14 -3.56
N ILE A 70 4.58 -0.92 -3.44
CA ILE A 70 4.80 0.18 -4.39
C ILE A 70 5.20 1.43 -3.62
N PHE A 71 6.36 1.99 -3.93
CA PHE A 71 6.83 3.25 -3.37
C PHE A 71 6.45 4.42 -4.30
N GLY A 72 6.33 5.64 -3.77
CA GLY A 72 5.90 6.83 -4.51
C GLY A 72 6.71 7.14 -5.78
N GLU A 73 8.01 6.83 -5.79
CA GLU A 73 8.88 6.94 -6.98
C GLU A 73 8.53 5.93 -8.10
N GLY A 74 7.54 5.07 -7.90
CA GLY A 74 7.06 4.07 -8.84
C GLY A 74 7.79 2.71 -8.76
N LYS A 75 8.77 2.56 -7.87
CA LYS A 75 9.47 1.29 -7.64
C LYS A 75 8.52 0.26 -7.00
N GLN A 76 8.51 -0.95 -7.57
CA GLN A 76 7.63 -2.03 -7.12
C GLN A 76 8.43 -3.28 -6.73
N PHE A 77 7.92 -4.02 -5.76
CA PHE A 77 8.45 -5.29 -5.30
C PHE A 77 7.33 -6.30 -5.13
N PHE A 78 7.59 -7.55 -5.53
CA PHE A 78 6.72 -8.70 -5.28
C PHE A 78 7.37 -9.54 -4.19
N LEU A 79 6.67 -9.73 -3.08
CA LEU A 79 7.15 -10.44 -1.90
C LEU A 79 6.31 -11.70 -1.70
N ASP A 80 6.95 -12.74 -1.19
CA ASP A 80 6.28 -13.92 -0.67
C ASP A 80 5.95 -13.66 0.82
N PRO A 81 4.69 -13.76 1.27
CA PRO A 81 4.32 -13.50 2.66
C PRO A 81 4.94 -14.51 3.65
N GLU A 82 5.29 -15.71 3.19
CA GLU A 82 5.88 -16.79 4.00
C GLU A 82 7.42 -16.77 3.97
N ASP A 83 8.05 -16.22 2.91
CA ASP A 83 9.50 -16.08 2.81
C ASP A 83 9.99 -14.65 3.10
N LYS A 84 10.45 -14.43 4.35
CA LYS A 84 11.02 -13.14 4.77
C LYS A 84 12.31 -12.76 4.03
N ALA A 85 13.01 -13.68 3.39
CA ALA A 85 14.18 -13.32 2.58
C ALA A 85 13.77 -12.47 1.37
N SER A 86 12.56 -12.68 0.83
CA SER A 86 12.06 -11.88 -0.30
C SER A 86 11.79 -10.42 0.07
N TRP A 87 11.72 -10.09 1.37
CA TRP A 87 11.38 -8.76 1.89
C TRP A 87 12.60 -7.85 1.97
N VAL A 88 13.80 -8.43 2.02
CA VAL A 88 15.06 -7.72 2.29
C VAL A 88 15.27 -6.55 1.34
N GLU A 89 15.04 -6.75 0.04
CA GLU A 89 15.25 -5.68 -0.95
C GLU A 89 14.24 -4.54 -0.82
N ALA A 90 12.97 -4.87 -0.58
CA ALA A 90 11.91 -3.86 -0.40
C ALA A 90 12.12 -3.06 0.89
N ILE A 91 12.54 -3.73 1.97
CA ILE A 91 12.87 -3.07 3.24
C ILE A 91 14.09 -2.16 3.06
N ALA A 92 15.18 -2.67 2.49
CA ALA A 92 16.38 -1.88 2.25
C ALA A 92 16.11 -0.65 1.38
N TYR A 93 15.29 -0.80 0.34
CA TYR A 93 14.88 0.33 -0.49
C TYR A 93 14.04 1.34 0.30
N GLY A 94 13.02 0.89 1.05
CA GLY A 94 12.22 1.78 1.90
C GLY A 94 13.09 2.52 2.93
N THR A 95 14.02 1.84 3.59
CA THR A 95 14.96 2.47 4.51
C THR A 95 15.86 3.50 3.82
N SER A 96 16.29 3.24 2.57
CA SER A 96 17.06 4.21 1.79
C SER A 96 16.28 5.49 1.46
N LEU A 97 14.96 5.41 1.38
CA LEU A 97 14.05 6.55 1.22
C LEU A 97 13.74 7.25 2.57
N GLY A 98 14.26 6.75 3.68
CA GLY A 98 14.07 7.32 5.02
C GLY A 98 12.87 6.76 5.79
N PHE A 99 12.20 5.71 5.30
CA PHE A 99 11.18 5.02 6.09
C PHE A 99 11.82 4.26 7.25
N GLN A 100 11.21 4.36 8.42
CA GLN A 100 11.58 3.54 9.57
C GLN A 100 11.17 2.09 9.31
N GLU A 101 12.00 1.14 9.75
CA GLU A 101 11.80 -0.29 9.49
C GLU A 101 10.51 -0.84 10.11
N ASP A 102 10.07 -0.28 11.24
CA ASP A 102 8.80 -0.62 11.89
C ASP A 102 7.57 -0.29 11.02
N ARG A 103 7.68 0.68 10.10
CA ARG A 103 6.64 0.97 9.10
C ARG A 103 6.61 -0.07 7.97
N LEU A 104 7.67 -0.85 7.75
CA LEU A 104 7.85 -1.75 6.62
C LEU A 104 7.44 -3.21 6.93
N GLN A 105 6.38 -3.40 7.73
CA GLN A 105 5.88 -4.73 8.14
C GLN A 105 4.82 -5.36 7.22
N PHE A 106 4.44 -4.70 6.12
CA PHE A 106 3.53 -5.16 5.04
C PHE A 106 2.46 -6.20 5.45
N SER A 107 1.59 -5.85 6.41
CA SER A 107 0.57 -6.79 6.93
C SER A 107 -0.47 -7.20 5.89
N THR A 108 -0.88 -8.48 5.92
CA THR A 108 -1.92 -9.07 5.06
C THR A 108 -3.28 -9.23 5.77
N THR A 109 -3.41 -8.77 7.02
CA THR A 109 -4.64 -8.95 7.81
C THR A 109 -5.73 -7.91 7.50
N GLY A 110 -5.38 -6.83 6.81
CA GLY A 110 -6.27 -5.70 6.57
C GLY A 110 -6.61 -4.88 7.83
N LEU A 111 -7.67 -4.07 7.73
CA LEU A 111 -8.20 -3.23 8.82
C LEU A 111 -9.02 -4.02 9.83
#